data_AF-D0LY30-F1
#
_entry.id   AF-D0LY30-F1
#
_cell.length_a   1.000
_cell.length_b   1.000
_cell.length_c   1.000
_cell.angle_alpha   90.00
_cell.angle_beta   90.00
_cell.angle_gamma   90.00
#
_symmetry.space_group_name_H-M   'P 1'
#
loop_
_entity.id
_entity.type
_entity.pdbx_description
1 polymer ?
#
loop_
_entity_poly.entity_id
_entity_poly.type
_entity_poly.pdbx_seq_one_letter_code
_entity_poly.pdbx_strand_id
1 'polypeptide(L)'
;MPTLRRVTVHELRNVKPGSSFSLSPKINVLLGRNGSGKTTLLRWLSDFLVGQMSDWAKESYHVKLDFSFQLEGEDVEMEVEAVHRAADVSEKERLFETLLATPSNGTGLPRDAEIRLKEFAGSRKEFRTSTQIRFAYNDRRFKLELSPQESSLFVDGELAKSVKKESETLPFWSLLVVIATPLIEEMDISLQSDLQKNSFALVKITAIFWRVYGSALRFDEGLEWLAAGMETPTMVLIDPEASPPSLKVFEDRNNIFQSAFGSLELPHDRKLPPQEITWTSNDLSFLQQAVALFEYAEAQVSLTLRGRAQNGLYRYDNLRFYFTRHDGSTFRHDDLSYGQQRLLSFLYYLALNPEFIIVDELVNGLHHAWLDECMKQIGDRQGLLTSQNPLLFDYLEFESVEDVRTRFVLCSVERDGDSEQLVWRNPSEDEARSFFTAYEAGIQHVSEILSDKGLW
;
A
#
# COMPACT_ATOMS: atom_id res chain seq x y z
N MET A 1 5.98 15.04 -2.66
CA MET A 1 5.31 13.73 -2.56
C MET A 1 6.12 12.72 -3.37
N PRO A 2 6.19 11.46 -2.92
CA PRO A 2 6.78 10.37 -3.69
C PRO A 2 5.88 9.99 -4.87
N THR A 3 6.52 9.83 -6.02
CA THR A 3 5.90 9.39 -7.26
C THR A 3 6.61 8.13 -7.72
N LEU A 4 5.88 7.03 -7.87
CA LEU A 4 6.39 5.82 -8.51
C LEU A 4 6.53 6.08 -10.01
N ARG A 5 7.75 6.02 -10.54
CA ARG A 5 8.06 6.35 -11.95
C ARG A 5 8.16 5.13 -12.83
N ARG A 6 8.68 4.02 -12.31
CA ARG A 6 8.91 2.82 -13.10
C ARG A 6 8.84 1.57 -12.24
N VAL A 7 8.35 0.50 -12.87
CA VAL A 7 8.37 -0.86 -12.34
C VAL A 7 9.11 -1.74 -13.34
N THR A 8 10.07 -2.53 -12.86
CA THR A 8 10.81 -3.53 -13.65
C THR A 8 10.76 -4.87 -12.96
N VAL A 9 10.23 -5.88 -13.64
CA VAL A 9 10.08 -7.25 -13.13
C VAL A 9 11.16 -8.13 -13.75
N HIS A 10 12.13 -8.56 -12.94
CA HIS A 10 13.15 -9.52 -13.34
C HIS A 10 12.69 -10.96 -13.13
N GLU A 11 11.99 -11.21 -12.02
CA GLU A 11 11.40 -12.50 -11.66
C GLU A 11 10.10 -12.25 -10.91
N LEU A 12 8.98 -12.79 -11.38
CA LEU A 12 7.70 -12.84 -10.66
C LEU A 12 6.85 -13.95 -11.28
N ARG A 13 6.08 -14.66 -10.45
CA ARG A 13 5.30 -15.82 -10.91
C ARG A 13 4.45 -15.50 -12.13
N ASN A 14 4.61 -16.32 -13.17
CA ASN A 14 3.90 -16.21 -14.44
C ASN A 14 4.09 -14.87 -15.16
N VAL A 15 5.01 -14.00 -14.75
CA VAL A 15 5.29 -12.74 -15.47
C VAL A 15 6.54 -12.92 -16.30
N LYS A 16 6.49 -12.49 -17.56
CA LYS A 16 7.63 -12.53 -18.48
C LYS A 16 8.80 -11.74 -17.89
N PRO A 17 9.97 -12.36 -17.68
CA PRO A 17 11.17 -11.66 -17.22
C PRO A 17 11.52 -10.46 -18.11
N GLY A 18 11.85 -9.33 -17.49
CA GLY A 18 12.13 -8.07 -18.18
C GLY A 18 10.89 -7.22 -18.48
N SER A 19 9.68 -7.66 -18.09
CA SER A 19 8.49 -6.81 -18.13
C SER A 19 8.76 -5.51 -17.38
N SER A 20 8.53 -4.37 -18.03
CA SER A 20 8.77 -3.07 -17.43
C SER A 20 7.82 -2.04 -18.00
N PHE A 21 7.43 -1.09 -17.15
CA PHE A 21 6.58 0.02 -17.53
C PHE A 21 6.90 1.23 -16.66
N SER A 22 6.72 2.41 -17.24
CA SER A 22 6.81 3.71 -16.59
C SER A 22 5.40 4.20 -16.26
N LEU A 23 5.31 5.06 -15.25
CA LEU A 23 4.06 5.60 -14.72
C LEU A 23 4.12 7.13 -14.72
N SER A 24 2.99 7.73 -15.08
CA SER A 24 2.73 9.16 -14.93
C SER A 24 2.53 9.51 -13.45
N PRO A 25 2.87 10.74 -13.01
CA PRO A 25 2.54 11.22 -11.68
C PRO A 25 1.03 11.36 -11.43
N LYS A 26 0.20 11.24 -12.48
CA LYS A 26 -1.27 11.29 -12.40
C LYS A 26 -1.87 9.88 -12.27
N ILE A 27 -3.14 9.74 -12.65
CA ILE A 27 -3.85 8.46 -12.78
C ILE A 27 -3.27 7.64 -13.93
N ASN A 28 -2.86 6.42 -13.63
CA ASN A 28 -2.45 5.39 -14.58
C ASN A 28 -3.55 4.32 -14.63
N VAL A 29 -3.80 3.76 -15.81
CA VAL A 29 -4.80 2.71 -16.01
C VAL A 29 -4.20 1.44 -16.59
N LEU A 30 -4.62 0.32 -16.02
CA LEU A 30 -4.24 -1.01 -16.46
C LEU A 30 -5.29 -1.53 -17.44
N LEU A 31 -4.85 -1.79 -18.67
CA LEU A 31 -5.69 -2.16 -19.79
C LEU A 31 -5.44 -3.61 -20.23
N GLY A 32 -6.48 -4.28 -20.69
CA GLY A 32 -6.38 -5.60 -21.31
C GLY A 32 -7.46 -6.56 -20.83
N ARG A 33 -7.48 -7.75 -21.44
CA ARG A 33 -8.53 -8.74 -21.27
C ARG A 33 -8.62 -9.31 -19.85
N ASN A 34 -9.74 -9.97 -19.54
CA ASN A 34 -9.87 -10.74 -18.31
C ASN A 34 -8.79 -11.84 -18.26
N GLY A 35 -8.17 -11.99 -17.10
CA GLY A 35 -7.05 -12.92 -16.92
C GLY A 35 -5.67 -12.40 -17.36
N SER A 36 -5.56 -11.16 -17.85
CA SER A 36 -4.26 -10.61 -18.29
C SER A 36 -3.32 -10.15 -17.17
N GLY A 37 -3.67 -10.42 -15.91
CA GLY A 37 -2.82 -10.11 -14.75
C GLY A 37 -2.99 -8.71 -14.15
N LYS A 38 -4.02 -7.95 -14.53
CA LYS A 38 -4.32 -6.61 -13.98
C LYS A 38 -4.41 -6.61 -12.44
N THR A 39 -5.33 -7.40 -11.89
CA THR A 39 -5.51 -7.57 -10.44
C THR A 39 -4.27 -8.13 -9.76
N THR A 40 -3.53 -9.02 -10.42
CA THR A 40 -2.26 -9.57 -9.90
C THR A 40 -1.22 -8.46 -9.74
N LEU A 41 -1.08 -7.58 -10.73
CA LEU A 41 -0.18 -6.43 -10.65
C LEU A 41 -0.60 -5.47 -9.53
N LEU A 42 -1.87 -5.08 -9.46
CA LEU A 42 -2.36 -4.18 -8.40
C LEU A 42 -2.14 -4.77 -7.01
N ARG A 43 -2.46 -6.06 -6.82
CA ARG A 43 -2.27 -6.76 -5.54
C ARG A 43 -0.80 -6.78 -5.16
N TRP A 44 0.07 -7.24 -6.06
CA TRP A 44 1.50 -7.31 -5.79
C TRP A 44 2.07 -5.95 -5.43
N LEU A 45 1.71 -4.90 -6.19
CA LEU A 45 2.21 -3.56 -5.94
C LEU A 45 1.68 -2.99 -4.61
N SER A 46 0.40 -3.18 -4.30
CA SER A 46 -0.19 -2.84 -3.01
C SER A 46 0.57 -3.53 -1.88
N ASP A 47 0.63 -4.86 -1.91
CA ASP A 47 1.29 -5.68 -0.88
C ASP A 47 2.76 -5.28 -0.69
N PHE A 48 3.46 -4.96 -1.77
CA PHE A 48 4.84 -4.49 -1.74
C PHE A 48 4.96 -3.13 -1.05
N LEU A 49 4.18 -2.14 -1.49
CA LEU A 49 4.23 -0.77 -0.96
C LEU A 49 3.81 -0.73 0.52
N VAL A 50 2.82 -1.54 0.91
CA VAL A 50 2.38 -1.69 2.31
C VAL A 50 3.15 -2.76 3.08
N GLY A 51 4.25 -3.30 2.52
CA GLY A 51 5.12 -4.28 3.18
C GLY A 51 4.46 -5.59 3.61
N GLN A 52 3.28 -5.94 3.10
CA GLN A 52 2.53 -7.16 3.39
C GLN A 52 2.87 -8.28 2.41
N MET A 53 4.14 -8.67 2.36
CA MET A 53 4.62 -9.70 1.42
C MET A 53 4.35 -11.15 1.87
N SER A 54 3.49 -11.37 2.87
CA SER A 54 3.22 -12.71 3.43
C SER A 54 2.62 -13.67 2.41
N ASP A 55 1.73 -13.15 1.55
CA ASP A 55 1.08 -13.95 0.51
C ASP A 55 2.07 -14.37 -0.59
N TRP A 56 3.15 -13.61 -0.74
CA TRP A 56 4.22 -13.81 -1.71
C TRP A 56 5.42 -14.57 -1.14
N ALA A 57 5.42 -14.90 0.16
CA ALA A 57 6.57 -15.54 0.83
C ALA A 57 6.90 -16.96 0.33
N LYS A 58 6.01 -17.57 -0.47
CA LYS A 58 6.21 -18.88 -1.11
C LYS A 58 6.73 -18.77 -2.54
N GLU A 59 6.79 -17.57 -3.10
CA GLU A 59 7.10 -17.33 -4.50
C GLU A 59 8.40 -16.54 -4.61
N SER A 60 9.33 -16.98 -5.46
CA SER A 60 10.49 -16.16 -5.76
C SER A 60 10.08 -14.91 -6.53
N TYR A 61 10.66 -13.78 -6.17
CA TYR A 61 10.49 -12.54 -6.90
C TYR A 61 11.77 -11.70 -6.90
N HIS A 62 11.97 -10.96 -7.98
CA HIS A 62 13.00 -9.95 -8.16
C HIS A 62 12.37 -8.79 -8.92
N VAL A 63 12.05 -7.72 -8.20
CA VAL A 63 11.36 -6.54 -8.76
C VAL A 63 12.09 -5.28 -8.33
N LYS A 64 12.16 -4.33 -9.25
CA LYS A 64 12.76 -3.01 -9.05
C LYS A 64 11.70 -1.93 -9.25
N LEU A 65 11.63 -0.99 -8.32
CA LEU A 65 10.75 0.16 -8.35
C LEU A 65 11.59 1.44 -8.31
N ASP A 66 11.33 2.35 -9.25
CA ASP A 66 11.99 3.65 -9.29
C ASP A 66 10.98 4.72 -8.84
N PHE A 67 11.34 5.55 -7.88
CA PHE A 67 10.55 6.66 -7.35
C PHE A 67 11.27 8.00 -7.53
N SER A 68 10.50 9.08 -7.58
CA SER A 68 11.00 10.46 -7.48
C SER A 68 10.24 11.24 -6.40
N PHE A 69 10.91 12.13 -5.68
CA PHE A 69 10.25 13.10 -4.79
C PHE A 69 11.10 14.36 -4.62
N GLN A 70 10.45 15.43 -4.16
CA GLN A 70 11.10 16.67 -3.78
C GLN A 70 11.50 16.64 -2.30
N LEU A 71 12.76 16.93 -2.00
CA LEU A 71 13.31 17.05 -0.66
C LEU A 71 14.07 18.38 -0.55
N GLU A 72 13.57 19.31 0.28
CA GLU A 72 14.18 20.64 0.46
C GLU A 72 14.34 21.46 -0.84
N GLY A 73 13.51 21.18 -1.85
CA GLY A 73 13.55 21.85 -3.16
C GLY A 73 14.44 21.16 -4.19
N GLU A 74 15.05 20.03 -3.83
CA GLU A 74 15.82 19.18 -4.75
C GLU A 74 15.01 17.96 -5.20
N ASP A 75 15.15 17.59 -6.47
CA ASP A 75 14.63 16.33 -7.00
C ASP A 75 15.52 15.17 -6.54
N VAL A 76 14.91 14.24 -5.81
CA VAL A 76 15.55 13.00 -5.37
C VAL A 76 14.98 11.84 -6.17
N GLU A 77 15.88 11.10 -6.82
CA GLU A 77 15.57 9.81 -7.43
C GLU A 77 16.00 8.68 -6.50
N MET A 78 15.18 7.65 -6.44
CA MET A 78 15.40 6.51 -5.58
C MET A 78 14.93 5.23 -6.22
N GLU A 79 15.73 4.20 -6.06
CA GLU A 79 15.53 2.88 -6.59
C GLU A 79 15.41 1.89 -5.44
N VAL A 80 14.34 1.10 -5.47
CA VAL A 80 14.08 0.03 -4.52
C VAL A 80 14.11 -1.29 -5.28
N GLU A 81 15.11 -2.11 -4.99
CA GLU A 81 15.27 -3.44 -5.56
C GLU A 81 14.97 -4.49 -4.49
N ALA A 82 13.93 -5.28 -4.72
CA ALA A 82 13.50 -6.33 -3.81
C ALA A 82 13.73 -7.70 -4.42
N VAL A 83 14.44 -8.55 -3.68
CA VAL A 83 14.80 -9.91 -4.08
C VAL A 83 14.38 -10.87 -2.99
N HIS A 84 13.54 -11.83 -3.35
CA HIS A 84 13.17 -12.94 -2.52
C HIS A 84 13.35 -14.24 -3.30
N ARG A 85 14.04 -15.19 -2.70
CA ARG A 85 14.20 -16.53 -3.24
C ARG A 85 13.37 -17.48 -2.38
N ALA A 86 12.30 -18.02 -2.93
CA ALA A 86 11.56 -19.08 -2.27
C ALA A 86 12.48 -20.29 -2.07
N ALA A 87 12.38 -20.94 -0.91
CA ALA A 87 13.16 -22.13 -0.64
C ALA A 87 12.78 -23.24 -1.62
N ASP A 88 13.77 -23.88 -2.25
CA ASP A 88 13.54 -25.03 -3.13
C ASP A 88 12.85 -26.15 -2.33
N VAL A 89 11.60 -26.43 -2.70
CA VAL A 89 10.77 -27.47 -2.07
C VAL A 89 11.27 -28.86 -2.46
N SER A 90 11.89 -29.01 -3.64
CA SER A 90 12.40 -30.30 -4.13
C SER A 90 13.64 -30.76 -3.35
N GLU A 91 14.46 -29.82 -2.88
CA GLU A 91 15.57 -30.11 -1.97
C GLU A 91 15.06 -30.60 -0.60
N LYS A 92 13.84 -30.18 -0.21
CA LYS A 92 13.14 -30.59 1.01
C LYS A 92 12.68 -32.06 0.91
N GLU A 93 12.07 -32.45 -0.21
CA GLU A 93 11.70 -33.85 -0.47
C GLU A 93 12.93 -34.74 -0.59
N ARG A 94 14.01 -34.28 -1.25
CA ARG A 94 15.28 -35.03 -1.30
C ARG A 94 15.95 -35.19 0.07
N LEU A 95 15.98 -34.15 0.91
CA LEU A 95 16.51 -34.25 2.28
C LEU A 95 15.64 -35.15 3.15
N PHE A 96 14.32 -35.10 2.99
CA PHE A 96 13.38 -35.95 3.71
C PHE A 96 13.50 -37.42 3.28
N GLU A 97 13.62 -37.71 1.98
CA GLU A 97 13.90 -39.05 1.48
C GLU A 97 15.29 -39.54 1.89
N THR A 98 16.30 -38.66 1.93
CA THR A 98 17.65 -39.02 2.40
C THR A 98 17.65 -39.32 3.90
N LEU A 99 16.90 -38.57 4.72
CA LEU A 99 16.71 -38.82 6.15
C LEU A 99 15.94 -40.12 6.41
N LEU A 100 14.93 -40.43 5.61
CA LEU A 100 14.17 -41.68 5.67
C LEU A 100 14.94 -42.89 5.10
N ALA A 101 15.90 -42.67 4.21
CA ALA A 101 16.75 -43.71 3.62
C ALA A 101 17.96 -44.08 4.49
N THR A 102 18.23 -43.35 5.58
CA THR A 102 19.27 -43.75 6.55
C THR A 102 18.81 -45.02 7.29
N PRO A 103 19.50 -46.17 7.16
CA PRO A 103 19.11 -47.38 7.87
C PRO A 103 19.35 -47.16 9.36
N SER A 104 18.29 -47.28 10.16
CA SER A 104 18.39 -47.38 11.61
C SER A 104 19.12 -48.67 11.98
N ASN A 105 20.45 -48.62 12.07
CA ASN A 105 21.20 -49.65 12.77
C ASN A 105 20.93 -49.50 14.27
N GLY A 106 20.17 -50.47 14.80
CA GLY A 106 19.97 -50.89 16.21
C GLY A 106 20.22 -49.83 17.30
N THR A 107 19.29 -49.52 18.18
CA THR A 107 18.73 -50.46 19.17
C THR A 107 17.64 -49.73 19.98
N GLY A 108 16.46 -50.34 20.10
CA GLY A 108 15.55 -50.24 21.25
C GLY A 108 14.75 -48.94 21.47
N LEU A 109 13.45 -48.97 21.18
CA LEU A 109 12.43 -48.17 21.89
C LEU A 109 11.16 -49.01 22.16
N PRO A 110 10.43 -48.79 23.28
CA PRO A 110 9.36 -49.65 23.77
C PRO A 110 7.98 -49.36 23.16
N ARG A 111 7.05 -50.28 23.42
CA ARG A 111 5.70 -50.47 22.83
C ARG A 111 4.59 -49.49 23.27
N ASP A 112 4.90 -48.30 23.77
CA ASP A 112 3.89 -47.27 24.08
C ASP A 112 4.21 -45.97 23.34
N ALA A 113 3.81 -45.87 22.08
CA ALA A 113 3.85 -44.64 21.28
C ALA A 113 2.42 -44.11 21.10
N GLU A 114 1.95 -43.39 22.11
CA GLU A 114 0.89 -42.40 21.98
C GLU A 114 1.34 -41.39 20.89
N ILE A 115 0.58 -41.26 19.80
CA ILE A 115 0.79 -40.21 18.79
C ILE A 115 0.48 -38.88 19.46
N ARG A 116 1.49 -38.33 20.13
CA ARG A 116 1.55 -36.90 20.43
C ARG A 116 2.13 -36.24 19.20
N LEU A 117 1.27 -35.54 18.47
CA LEU A 117 1.65 -34.37 17.68
C LEU A 117 2.31 -33.37 18.64
N LYS A 118 3.59 -33.59 18.95
CA LYS A 118 4.47 -32.54 19.43
C LYS A 118 4.76 -31.68 18.21
N GLU A 119 4.39 -30.41 18.31
CA GLU A 119 4.99 -29.32 17.54
C GLU A 119 6.46 -29.64 17.25
N PHE A 120 6.74 -29.97 16.00
CA PHE A 120 8.11 -30.17 15.55
C PHE A 120 8.70 -28.79 15.29
N ALA A 121 9.20 -28.18 16.36
CA ALA A 121 10.26 -27.20 16.28
C ALA A 121 11.52 -27.91 15.74
N GLY A 122 11.63 -28.03 14.41
CA GLY A 122 12.73 -28.69 13.74
C GLY A 122 12.99 -28.10 12.36
N SER A 123 14.09 -27.35 12.25
CA SER A 123 14.63 -26.67 11.06
C SER A 123 13.81 -25.48 10.51
N ARG A 124 13.93 -24.32 11.17
CA ARG A 124 13.59 -23.02 10.55
C ARG A 124 14.53 -22.83 9.34
N LYS A 125 14.04 -23.05 8.11
CA LYS A 125 14.76 -22.61 6.90
C LYS A 125 14.71 -21.08 6.87
N GLU A 126 15.87 -20.46 6.76
CA GLU A 126 16.01 -19.01 6.59
C GLU A 126 15.44 -18.61 5.23
N PHE A 127 14.31 -17.91 5.22
CA PHE A 127 13.91 -17.14 4.04
C PHE A 127 14.91 -16.01 3.87
N ARG A 128 15.59 -15.93 2.72
CA ARG A 128 16.49 -14.82 2.41
C ARG A 128 15.75 -13.81 1.55
N THR A 129 15.02 -12.92 2.20
CA THR A 129 14.56 -11.69 1.56
C THR A 129 15.65 -10.65 1.71
N SER A 130 16.19 -10.15 0.60
CA SER A 130 17.04 -8.96 0.63
C SER A 130 16.35 -7.83 -0.10
N THR A 131 16.48 -6.63 0.46
CA THR A 131 16.03 -5.41 -0.19
C THR A 131 17.17 -4.43 -0.22
N GLN A 132 17.41 -3.84 -1.38
CA GLN A 132 18.40 -2.79 -1.57
C GLN A 132 17.67 -1.51 -1.93
N ILE A 133 17.89 -0.46 -1.16
CA ILE A 133 17.38 0.88 -1.45
C ILE A 133 18.58 1.73 -1.84
N ARG A 134 18.56 2.29 -3.04
CA ARG A 134 19.62 3.17 -3.56
C ARG A 134 19.01 4.56 -3.81
N PHE A 135 19.67 5.61 -3.36
CA PHE A 135 19.24 6.98 -3.65
C PHE A 135 20.44 7.92 -3.69
N ALA A 136 20.27 9.08 -4.33
CA ALA A 136 21.27 10.13 -4.37
C ALA A 136 20.71 11.42 -3.73
N TYR A 137 21.52 12.12 -2.93
CA TYR A 137 21.16 13.39 -2.29
C TYR A 137 22.43 14.19 -1.97
N ASN A 138 22.44 15.51 -2.21
CA ASN A 138 23.61 16.38 -1.99
C ASN A 138 24.92 15.80 -2.57
N ASP A 139 24.92 15.40 -3.85
CA ASP A 139 26.04 14.77 -4.56
C ASP A 139 26.57 13.44 -3.97
N ARG A 140 25.89 12.88 -2.97
CA ARG A 140 26.24 11.59 -2.35
C ARG A 140 25.31 10.48 -2.78
N ARG A 141 25.84 9.26 -2.83
CA ARG A 141 25.10 8.04 -3.12
C ARG A 141 24.92 7.22 -1.87
N PHE A 142 23.69 6.86 -1.56
CA PHE A 142 23.34 6.03 -0.42
C PHE A 142 22.86 4.67 -0.92
N LYS A 143 23.26 3.61 -0.23
CA LYS A 143 22.75 2.26 -0.44
C LYS A 143 22.43 1.63 0.91
N LEU A 144 21.17 1.32 1.15
CA LEU A 144 20.72 0.58 2.31
C LEU A 144 20.45 -0.88 1.88
N GLU A 145 21.19 -1.81 2.45
CA GLU A 145 20.99 -3.25 2.27
C GLU A 145 20.29 -3.82 3.50
N LEU A 146 19.13 -4.42 3.30
CA LEU A 146 18.31 -5.00 4.34
C LEU A 146 18.25 -6.51 4.11
N SER A 147 18.70 -7.29 5.08
CA SER A 147 18.62 -8.75 5.08
C SER A 147 18.01 -9.25 6.39
N PRO A 148 17.59 -10.52 6.53
CA PRO A 148 17.00 -11.02 7.76
C PRO A 148 17.97 -10.98 8.96
N GLN A 149 19.27 -11.09 8.73
CA GLN A 149 20.29 -11.16 9.79
C GLN A 149 20.96 -9.83 10.08
N GLU A 150 21.08 -8.98 9.07
CA GLU A 150 21.91 -7.77 9.12
C GLU A 150 21.31 -6.67 8.27
N SER A 151 21.58 -5.42 8.63
CA SER A 151 21.23 -4.28 7.80
C SER A 151 22.37 -3.28 7.76
N SER A 152 22.73 -2.89 6.55
CA SER A 152 23.96 -2.17 6.26
C SER A 152 23.66 -0.91 5.46
N LEU A 153 24.19 0.22 5.92
CA LEU A 153 24.19 1.48 5.19
C LEU A 153 25.55 1.71 4.56
N PHE A 154 25.56 1.99 3.27
CA PHE A 154 26.72 2.41 2.51
C PHE A 154 26.54 3.85 2.03
N VAL A 155 27.61 4.64 2.07
CA VAL A 155 27.68 6.02 1.56
C VAL A 155 28.86 6.10 0.60
N ASP A 156 28.58 6.52 -0.63
CA ASP A 156 29.55 6.60 -1.74
C ASP A 156 30.32 5.29 -1.98
N GLY A 157 29.67 4.16 -1.67
CA GLY A 157 30.22 2.80 -1.82
C GLY A 157 30.95 2.27 -0.59
N GLU A 158 31.18 3.09 0.43
CA GLU A 158 31.84 2.68 1.68
C GLU A 158 30.81 2.29 2.74
N LEU A 159 31.07 1.22 3.50
CA LEU A 159 30.19 0.79 4.60
C LEU A 159 30.25 1.82 5.73
N ALA A 160 29.16 2.57 5.91
CA ALA A 160 29.04 3.57 6.96
C ALA A 160 28.60 2.95 8.29
N LYS A 161 27.64 2.02 8.27
CA LYS A 161 27.14 1.33 9.46
C LYS A 161 26.56 -0.04 9.12
N SER A 162 26.66 -0.97 10.06
CA SER A 162 25.92 -2.23 10.01
C SER A 162 25.31 -2.54 11.37
N VAL A 163 24.07 -3.05 11.36
CA VAL A 163 23.32 -3.46 12.54
C VAL A 163 22.90 -4.92 12.38
N LYS A 164 23.39 -5.78 13.28
CA LYS A 164 22.91 -7.17 13.38
C LYS A 164 21.57 -7.19 14.07
N LYS A 165 20.65 -8.02 13.56
CA LYS A 165 19.31 -8.15 14.13
C LYS A 165 19.28 -9.26 15.15
N GLU A 166 18.84 -8.95 16.37
CA GLU A 166 18.60 -9.95 17.41
C GLU A 166 17.22 -10.61 17.31
N SER A 167 16.33 -10.07 16.46
CA SER A 167 14.93 -10.50 16.30
C SER A 167 14.56 -10.67 14.82
N GLU A 168 14.02 -11.84 14.47
CA GLU A 168 13.64 -12.23 13.11
C GLU A 168 12.29 -11.62 12.64
N THR A 169 11.55 -10.90 13.49
CA THR A 169 10.10 -10.67 13.26
C THR A 169 9.68 -9.22 13.05
N LEU A 170 10.61 -8.26 12.94
CA LEU A 170 10.21 -6.88 12.65
C LEU A 170 9.75 -6.72 11.20
N PRO A 171 8.57 -6.12 10.93
CA PRO A 171 8.16 -5.74 9.59
C PRO A 171 9.23 -4.90 8.89
N PHE A 172 9.32 -5.04 7.57
CA PHE A 172 10.33 -4.39 6.72
C PHE A 172 10.54 -2.90 7.02
N TRP A 173 9.45 -2.15 7.24
CA TRP A 173 9.52 -0.71 7.51
C TRP A 173 9.80 -0.36 8.97
N SER A 174 9.36 -1.18 9.91
CA SER A 174 9.77 -1.07 11.32
C SER A 174 11.28 -1.18 11.44
N LEU A 175 11.89 -2.00 10.60
CA LEU A 175 13.32 -2.12 10.51
C LEU A 175 13.99 -0.86 9.94
N LEU A 176 13.42 -0.24 8.90
CA LEU A 176 13.91 1.02 8.34
C LEU A 176 13.95 2.11 9.42
N VAL A 177 12.91 2.20 10.25
CA VAL A 177 12.84 3.12 11.40
C VAL A 177 13.86 2.75 12.48
N VAL A 178 13.99 1.47 12.83
CA VAL A 178 14.95 0.97 13.83
C VAL A 178 16.41 1.12 13.38
N ILE A 179 16.67 1.19 12.08
CA ILE A 179 18.02 1.45 11.55
C ILE A 179 18.25 2.96 11.42
N ALA A 180 17.26 3.69 10.91
CA ALA A 180 17.34 5.14 10.75
C ALA A 180 17.53 5.83 12.10
N THR A 181 16.79 5.46 13.15
CA THR A 181 16.82 6.16 14.45
C THR A 181 18.21 6.14 15.12
N PRO A 182 18.90 4.98 15.27
CA PRO A 182 20.26 4.94 15.80
C PRO A 182 21.32 5.48 14.81
N LEU A 183 21.04 5.52 13.50
CA LEU A 183 21.88 6.24 12.54
C LEU A 183 21.82 7.75 12.79
N ILE A 184 20.63 8.28 13.07
CA ILE A 184 20.40 9.69 13.38
C ILE A 184 21.02 10.07 14.73
N GLU A 185 20.82 9.25 15.76
CA GLU A 185 21.31 9.52 17.13
C GLU A 185 22.84 9.44 17.24
N GLU A 186 23.52 8.50 16.57
CA GLU A 186 25.00 8.43 16.62
C GLU A 186 25.69 9.44 15.69
N MET A 187 25.02 9.90 14.64
CA MET A 187 25.52 11.01 13.80
C MET A 187 25.51 12.35 14.53
N ASP A 188 24.79 12.46 15.65
CA ASP A 188 24.64 13.69 16.44
C ASP A 188 25.77 13.92 17.47
N ILE A 189 26.67 12.95 17.69
CA ILE A 189 27.58 13.00 18.85
C ILE A 189 29.01 13.49 18.52
N SER A 190 29.43 13.66 17.25
CA SER A 190 30.80 14.21 17.00
C SER A 190 31.14 14.87 15.65
N LEU A 191 30.22 15.11 14.70
CA LEU A 191 30.62 15.50 13.33
C LEU A 191 29.94 16.77 12.78
N GLN A 192 30.70 17.49 11.94
CA GLN A 192 30.42 18.80 11.34
C GLN A 192 29.04 18.95 10.68
N SER A 193 28.57 20.20 10.58
CA SER A 193 27.23 20.68 10.15
C SER A 193 26.63 20.06 8.87
N ASP A 194 27.42 19.48 7.98
CA ASP A 194 26.94 18.91 6.72
C ASP A 194 26.35 17.50 6.87
N LEU A 195 26.72 16.75 7.92
CA LEU A 195 26.15 15.42 8.18
C LEU A 195 24.81 15.49 8.93
N GLN A 196 24.55 16.53 9.73
CA GLN A 196 23.23 16.77 10.33
C GLN A 196 22.15 17.02 9.26
N LYS A 197 22.48 17.71 8.17
CA LYS A 197 21.55 17.86 7.04
C LYS A 197 21.20 16.51 6.38
N ASN A 198 22.17 15.61 6.31
CA ASN A 198 21.99 14.29 5.68
C ASN A 198 21.22 13.29 6.57
N SER A 199 21.35 13.35 7.90
CA SER A 199 20.49 12.55 8.81
C SER A 199 19.03 13.02 8.78
N PHE A 200 18.78 14.33 8.65
CA PHE A 200 17.45 14.86 8.40
C PHE A 200 16.84 14.35 7.08
N ALA A 201 17.64 14.18 6.03
CA ALA A 201 17.18 13.60 4.78
C ALA A 201 16.71 12.15 4.97
N LEU A 202 17.47 11.31 5.69
CA LEU A 202 17.07 9.93 6.01
C LEU A 202 15.76 9.85 6.83
N VAL A 203 15.57 10.74 7.81
CA VAL A 203 14.29 10.86 8.55
C VAL A 203 13.16 11.19 7.60
N LYS A 204 13.35 12.19 6.74
CA LYS A 204 12.33 12.65 5.79
C LYS A 204 12.01 11.58 4.76
N ILE A 205 13.00 10.86 4.24
CA ILE A 205 12.81 9.71 3.33
C ILE A 205 12.01 8.62 4.04
N THR A 206 12.37 8.28 5.28
CA THR A 206 11.62 7.30 6.09
C THR A 206 10.18 7.74 6.32
N ALA A 207 9.95 9.02 6.64
CA ALA A 207 8.62 9.58 6.83
C ALA A 207 7.80 9.64 5.52
N ILE A 208 8.44 9.94 4.39
CA ILE A 208 7.83 9.91 3.06
C ILE A 208 7.38 8.49 2.74
N PHE A 209 8.20 7.47 2.99
CA PHE A 209 7.79 6.09 2.80
C PHE A 209 6.75 5.60 3.79
N TRP A 210 6.82 6.08 5.03
CA TRP A 210 5.78 5.80 6.00
C TRP A 210 4.42 6.28 5.48
N ARG A 211 4.38 7.45 4.81
CA ARG A 211 3.16 7.92 4.15
C ARG A 211 2.71 7.01 3.01
N VAL A 212 3.64 6.58 2.15
CA VAL A 212 3.34 5.61 1.06
C VAL A 212 2.82 4.30 1.62
N TYR A 213 3.42 3.81 2.70
CA TYR A 213 3.04 2.58 3.39
C TYR A 213 1.62 2.64 3.93
N GLY A 214 1.25 3.76 4.56
CA GLY A 214 -0.11 3.99 5.03
C GLY A 214 -1.12 4.20 3.90
N SER A 215 -0.66 4.68 2.73
CA SER A 215 -1.51 5.14 1.62
C SER A 215 -1.58 4.21 0.40
N ALA A 216 -0.98 3.02 0.42
CA ALA A 216 -0.93 2.15 -0.76
C ALA A 216 -1.85 0.92 -0.64
N LEU A 217 -2.85 0.97 0.24
CA LEU A 217 -3.84 -0.11 0.32
C LEU A 217 -4.64 -0.18 -0.99
N ARG A 218 -4.92 -1.40 -1.43
CA ARG A 218 -5.80 -1.65 -2.56
C ARG A 218 -7.27 -1.44 -2.16
N PHE A 219 -7.99 -0.60 -2.89
CA PHE A 219 -9.44 -0.54 -2.87
C PHE A 219 -9.98 -1.57 -3.86
N ASP A 220 -10.68 -2.59 -3.37
CA ASP A 220 -11.17 -3.70 -4.18
C ASP A 220 -12.64 -3.55 -4.59
N GLU A 221 -13.09 -4.46 -5.46
CA GLU A 221 -14.50 -4.56 -5.86
C GLU A 221 -15.44 -4.84 -4.68
N GLY A 222 -14.94 -5.47 -3.62
CA GLY A 222 -15.74 -5.80 -2.45
C GLY A 222 -15.94 -4.63 -1.47
N LEU A 223 -16.93 -4.78 -0.59
CA LEU A 223 -17.04 -3.96 0.62
C LEU A 223 -16.07 -4.42 1.73
N GLU A 224 -15.19 -5.38 1.42
CA GLU A 224 -14.17 -5.92 2.32
C GLU A 224 -13.30 -4.81 2.88
N TRP A 225 -13.03 -3.76 2.10
CA TRP A 225 -12.24 -2.63 2.58
C TRP A 225 -12.98 -1.84 3.67
N LEU A 226 -14.27 -1.54 3.48
CA LEU A 226 -15.09 -0.88 4.51
C LEU A 226 -15.23 -1.77 5.74
N ALA A 227 -15.54 -3.05 5.54
CA ALA A 227 -15.66 -4.03 6.63
C ALA A 227 -14.35 -4.15 7.43
N ALA A 228 -13.21 -4.28 6.74
CA ALA A 228 -11.90 -4.31 7.37
C ALA A 228 -11.61 -3.01 8.13
N GLY A 229 -11.94 -1.84 7.56
CA GLY A 229 -11.81 -0.56 8.24
C GLY A 229 -12.65 -0.45 9.52
N MET A 230 -13.82 -1.10 9.54
CA MET A 230 -14.73 -1.13 10.70
C MET A 230 -14.36 -2.16 11.77
N GLU A 231 -13.77 -3.27 11.36
CA GLU A 231 -13.31 -4.34 12.25
C GLU A 231 -11.90 -4.08 12.81
N THR A 232 -11.07 -3.32 12.10
CA THR A 232 -9.71 -2.99 12.56
C THR A 232 -9.81 -2.06 13.78
N PRO A 233 -9.26 -2.45 14.94
CA PRO A 233 -9.31 -1.62 16.13
C PRO A 233 -8.57 -0.31 15.91
N THR A 234 -9.21 0.83 16.16
CA THR A 234 -8.53 2.11 16.09
C THR A 234 -7.90 2.43 17.43
N MET A 235 -6.60 2.16 17.56
CA MET A 235 -5.89 2.47 18.80
C MET A 235 -5.72 3.99 18.96
N VAL A 236 -6.64 4.60 19.70
CA VAL A 236 -6.70 6.04 20.01
C VAL A 236 -6.11 6.26 21.40
N LEU A 237 -4.86 6.69 21.48
CA LEU A 237 -4.16 6.91 22.75
C LEU A 237 -4.49 8.26 23.33
N ILE A 238 -5.38 8.34 24.32
CA ILE A 238 -5.51 9.56 25.13
C ILE A 238 -4.54 9.41 26.31
N ASP A 239 -3.52 10.26 26.38
CA ASP A 239 -2.76 10.46 27.61
C ASP A 239 -3.45 11.57 28.44
N PRO A 240 -4.23 11.22 29.47
CA PRO A 240 -4.94 12.20 30.28
C PRO A 240 -4.00 13.01 31.19
N GLU A 241 -2.74 12.59 31.35
CA GLU A 241 -1.75 13.26 32.19
C GLU A 241 -0.90 14.28 31.40
N ALA A 242 -0.89 14.18 30.06
CA ALA A 242 -0.33 15.21 29.20
C ALA A 242 -1.15 16.52 29.31
N SER A 243 -0.47 17.67 29.33
CA SER A 243 -1.11 18.99 29.35
C SER A 243 -0.70 19.78 28.10
N PRO A 244 -1.58 19.91 27.09
CA PRO A 244 -2.93 19.33 26.99
C PRO A 244 -2.91 17.80 26.73
N PRO A 245 -4.03 17.09 26.97
CA PRO A 245 -4.13 15.67 26.66
C PRO A 245 -3.76 15.43 25.20
N SER A 246 -2.66 14.73 24.94
CA SER A 246 -2.20 14.50 23.58
C SER A 246 -2.76 13.17 23.10
N LEU A 247 -3.44 13.21 21.95
CA LEU A 247 -3.83 11.99 21.27
C LEU A 247 -2.69 11.50 20.39
N LYS A 248 -2.36 10.21 20.50
CA LYS A 248 -1.57 9.52 19.47
C LYS A 248 -2.41 8.41 18.86
N VAL A 249 -2.64 8.42 17.55
CA VAL A 249 -3.28 7.28 16.88
C VAL A 249 -2.17 6.37 16.41
N PHE A 250 -2.09 5.16 16.95
CA PHE A 250 -0.95 4.26 16.76
C PHE A 250 -1.12 3.30 15.57
N GLU A 251 -2.30 3.24 14.96
CA GLU A 251 -2.53 2.45 13.76
C GLU A 251 -2.84 3.34 12.55
N ASP A 252 -1.95 3.23 11.56
CA ASP A 252 -1.76 4.10 10.39
C ASP A 252 -3.01 4.22 9.50
N ARG A 253 -3.88 3.20 9.56
CA ARG A 253 -5.06 3.11 8.69
C ARG A 253 -6.06 4.25 8.91
N ASN A 254 -6.07 4.92 10.06
CA ASN A 254 -7.15 5.85 10.43
C ASN A 254 -6.65 7.27 10.75
N ASN A 255 -5.56 7.69 10.09
CA ASN A 255 -4.90 8.97 10.37
C ASN A 255 -5.78 10.21 10.10
N ILE A 256 -6.83 10.09 9.29
CA ILE A 256 -7.76 11.21 9.04
C ILE A 256 -8.41 11.75 10.32
N PHE A 257 -8.64 10.87 11.30
CA PHE A 257 -9.22 11.29 12.57
C PHE A 257 -8.22 12.12 13.38
N GLN A 258 -6.89 11.96 13.22
CA GLN A 258 -5.92 12.77 13.97
C GLN A 258 -6.13 14.27 13.71
N SER A 259 -6.39 14.65 12.46
CA SER A 259 -6.64 16.05 12.10
C SER A 259 -7.95 16.58 12.71
N ALA A 260 -9.02 15.78 12.66
CA ALA A 260 -10.32 16.11 13.26
C ALA A 260 -10.35 15.93 14.80
N PHE A 261 -9.30 15.34 15.38
CA PHE A 261 -9.15 15.19 16.83
C PHE A 261 -8.54 16.44 17.46
N GLY A 262 -7.71 17.19 16.73
CA GLY A 262 -7.14 18.45 17.24
C GLY A 262 -8.21 19.48 17.64
N SER A 263 -9.42 19.36 17.09
CA SER A 263 -10.60 20.16 17.44
C SER A 263 -11.50 19.55 18.53
N LEU A 264 -11.23 18.32 18.97
CA LEU A 264 -12.07 17.63 19.93
C LEU A 264 -11.71 18.11 21.35
N GLU A 265 -12.53 19.00 21.90
CA GLU A 265 -12.40 19.44 23.29
C GLU A 265 -12.70 18.26 24.23
N LEU A 266 -11.65 17.57 24.68
CA LEU A 266 -11.80 16.62 25.78
C LEU A 266 -12.13 17.40 27.06
N PRO A 267 -13.24 17.10 27.74
CA PRO A 267 -13.60 17.81 28.96
C PRO A 267 -12.48 17.72 30.00
N HIS A 268 -11.87 18.86 30.36
CA HIS A 268 -10.73 18.93 31.29
C HIS A 268 -11.03 18.29 32.66
N ASP A 269 -12.29 18.17 33.05
CA ASP A 269 -12.70 17.65 34.36
C ASP A 269 -12.91 16.11 34.41
N ARG A 270 -12.73 15.38 33.30
CA ARG A 270 -12.98 13.93 33.29
C ARG A 270 -11.72 13.11 33.56
N LYS A 271 -11.73 12.36 34.68
CA LYS A 271 -10.75 11.30 35.00
C LYS A 271 -10.82 10.08 34.06
N LEU A 272 -11.85 9.98 33.22
CA LEU A 272 -12.10 8.85 32.32
C LEU A 272 -12.40 9.37 30.91
N PRO A 273 -11.90 8.70 29.86
CA PRO A 273 -12.16 9.10 28.49
C PRO A 273 -13.63 8.82 28.12
N PRO A 274 -14.16 9.49 27.08
CA PRO A 274 -15.56 9.31 26.68
C PRO A 274 -15.83 7.87 26.19
N GLN A 275 -17.03 7.35 26.46
CA GLN A 275 -17.42 5.99 26.00
C GLN A 275 -17.54 5.89 24.48
N GLU A 276 -17.79 7.02 23.82
CA GLU A 276 -17.91 7.13 22.38
C GLU A 276 -17.25 8.44 21.93
N ILE A 277 -16.53 8.37 20.83
CA ILE A 277 -15.98 9.54 20.14
C ILE A 277 -16.72 9.64 18.81
N THR A 278 -17.15 10.86 18.48
CA THR A 278 -18.02 11.13 17.35
C THR A 278 -17.46 12.29 16.53
N TRP A 279 -17.54 12.16 15.22
CA TRP A 279 -17.35 13.24 14.25
C TRP A 279 -18.54 13.31 13.32
N THR A 280 -18.82 14.51 12.83
CA THR A 280 -19.90 14.81 11.90
C THR A 280 -19.34 15.16 10.52
N SER A 281 -20.23 15.37 9.56
CA SER A 281 -19.91 15.91 8.25
C SER A 281 -19.32 17.33 8.29
N ASN A 282 -19.42 18.05 9.42
CA ASN A 282 -18.72 19.33 9.60
C ASN A 282 -17.25 19.15 10.00
N ASP A 283 -16.92 18.00 10.59
CA ASP A 283 -15.57 17.68 11.09
C ASP A 283 -14.72 16.97 10.03
N LEU A 284 -15.36 16.24 9.10
CA LEU A 284 -14.70 15.36 8.14
C LEU A 284 -15.19 15.63 6.72
N SER A 285 -14.28 16.08 5.85
CA SER A 285 -14.60 16.46 4.46
C SER A 285 -15.19 15.32 3.64
N PHE A 286 -14.70 14.08 3.80
CA PHE A 286 -15.25 12.94 3.06
C PHE A 286 -16.69 12.60 3.47
N LEU A 287 -17.07 12.86 4.73
CA LEU A 287 -18.46 12.72 5.17
C LEU A 287 -19.32 13.84 4.61
N GLN A 288 -18.80 15.08 4.55
CA GLN A 288 -19.49 16.18 3.89
C GLN A 288 -19.81 15.85 2.43
N GLN A 289 -18.85 15.27 1.72
CA GLN A 289 -19.03 14.83 0.34
C GLN A 289 -20.08 13.72 0.23
N ALA A 290 -20.03 12.72 1.13
CA ALA A 290 -21.02 11.67 1.18
C ALA A 290 -22.44 12.22 1.40
N VAL A 291 -22.61 13.18 2.33
CA VAL A 291 -23.90 13.85 2.57
C VAL A 291 -24.40 14.56 1.31
N ALA A 292 -23.53 15.29 0.62
CA ALA A 292 -23.88 15.99 -0.61
C ALA A 292 -24.28 15.03 -1.73
N LEU A 293 -23.53 13.94 -1.93
CA LEU A 293 -23.78 12.96 -3.00
C LEU A 293 -24.98 12.06 -2.74
N PHE A 294 -25.31 11.81 -1.47
CA PHE A 294 -26.46 11.01 -1.08
C PHE A 294 -27.73 11.85 -0.87
N GLU A 295 -27.63 13.19 -0.94
CA GLU A 295 -28.71 14.12 -0.64
C GLU A 295 -29.30 13.89 0.77
N TYR A 296 -28.42 13.74 1.75
CA TYR A 296 -28.80 13.64 3.17
C TYR A 296 -28.62 14.97 3.90
N ALA A 297 -29.15 15.05 5.12
CA ALA A 297 -29.01 16.24 5.95
C ALA A 297 -27.66 16.26 6.69
N GLU A 298 -27.24 15.11 7.20
CA GLU A 298 -26.03 14.97 8.01
C GLU A 298 -25.47 13.55 7.93
N ALA A 299 -24.16 13.42 8.15
CA ALA A 299 -23.51 12.16 8.40
C ALA A 299 -22.65 12.26 9.65
N GLN A 300 -22.54 11.15 10.34
CA GLN A 300 -21.76 11.00 11.56
C GLN A 300 -20.95 9.72 11.49
N VAL A 301 -19.73 9.75 12.01
CA VAL A 301 -18.93 8.56 12.28
C VAL A 301 -18.60 8.51 13.76
N SER A 302 -18.67 7.32 14.37
CA SER A 302 -18.33 7.12 15.77
C SER A 302 -17.44 5.93 16.02
N LEU A 303 -16.70 5.99 17.13
CA LEU A 303 -15.83 4.95 17.67
C LEU A 303 -16.20 4.69 19.13
N THR A 304 -16.30 3.43 19.52
CA THR A 304 -16.68 3.01 20.88
C THR A 304 -15.46 2.62 21.72
N LEU A 305 -15.41 3.04 22.98
CA LEU A 305 -14.39 2.62 23.93
C LEU A 305 -14.56 1.13 24.27
N ARG A 306 -13.51 0.32 24.09
CA ARG A 306 -13.50 -1.08 24.54
C ARG A 306 -12.88 -1.30 25.90
N GLY A 307 -11.89 -0.48 26.24
CA GLY A 307 -11.17 -0.65 27.48
C GLY A 307 -9.79 -0.06 27.44
N ARG A 308 -8.97 -0.49 28.39
CA ARG A 308 -7.60 -0.03 28.60
C ARG A 308 -6.61 -1.05 28.03
N ALA A 309 -5.66 -0.59 27.23
CA ALA A 309 -4.51 -1.37 26.79
C ALA A 309 -3.45 -1.47 27.92
N GLN A 310 -2.50 -2.40 27.76
CA GLN A 310 -1.56 -2.82 28.82
C GLN A 310 -0.62 -1.71 29.33
N ASN A 311 -0.44 -0.65 28.56
CA ASN A 311 0.43 0.49 28.85
C ASN A 311 -0.34 1.72 29.35
N GLY A 312 -1.56 1.52 29.87
CA GLY A 312 -2.35 2.59 30.47
C GLY A 312 -3.22 3.37 29.48
N LEU A 313 -3.10 3.06 28.20
CA LEU A 313 -3.77 3.68 27.08
C LEU A 313 -5.22 3.20 26.90
N TYR A 314 -6.03 3.94 26.15
CA TYR A 314 -7.40 3.53 25.85
C TYR A 314 -7.51 2.99 24.43
N ARG A 315 -8.37 1.98 24.24
CA ARG A 315 -8.62 1.36 22.93
C ARG A 315 -10.04 1.68 22.51
N TYR A 316 -10.16 2.28 21.34
CA TYR A 316 -11.42 2.52 20.66
C TYR A 316 -11.53 1.59 19.45
N ASP A 317 -12.74 1.21 19.06
CA ASP A 317 -12.98 0.40 17.87
C ASP A 317 -14.45 0.53 17.43
N ASN A 318 -14.92 -0.42 16.63
CA ASN A 318 -16.31 -0.50 16.20
C ASN A 318 -16.71 0.81 15.50
N LEU A 319 -15.94 1.16 14.47
CA LEU A 319 -16.19 2.32 13.62
C LEU A 319 -17.58 2.17 13.00
N ARG A 320 -18.44 3.16 13.21
CA ARG A 320 -19.82 3.15 12.69
C ARG A 320 -20.16 4.45 12.04
N PHE A 321 -20.75 4.35 10.87
CA PHE A 321 -21.32 5.49 10.14
C PHE A 321 -22.84 5.51 10.31
N TYR A 322 -23.36 6.72 10.56
CA TYR A 322 -24.77 7.04 10.69
C TYR A 322 -25.11 8.18 9.74
N PHE A 323 -26.32 8.16 9.20
CA PHE A 323 -26.81 9.17 8.27
C PHE A 323 -28.19 9.65 8.70
N THR A 324 -28.42 10.95 8.59
CA THR A 324 -29.69 11.59 8.93
C THR A 324 -30.31 12.18 7.67
N ARG A 325 -31.56 11.80 7.39
CA ARG A 325 -32.34 12.35 6.28
C ARG A 325 -32.88 13.74 6.62
N HIS A 326 -33.37 14.47 5.62
CA HIS A 326 -34.00 15.78 5.82
C HIS A 326 -35.27 15.75 6.71
N ASP A 327 -35.92 14.60 6.87
CA ASP A 327 -37.04 14.42 7.80
C ASP A 327 -36.61 14.18 9.26
N GLY A 328 -35.30 14.17 9.52
CA GLY A 328 -34.70 13.93 10.84
C GLY A 328 -34.55 12.44 11.20
N SER A 329 -34.96 11.51 10.35
CA SER A 329 -34.74 10.08 10.59
C SER A 329 -33.26 9.71 10.43
N THR A 330 -32.72 8.97 11.39
CA THR A 330 -31.33 8.50 11.39
C THR A 330 -31.28 6.99 11.19
N PHE A 331 -30.34 6.53 10.37
CA PHE A 331 -30.12 5.11 10.07
C PHE A 331 -28.63 4.80 9.95
N ARG A 332 -28.26 3.52 9.92
CA ARG A 332 -26.86 3.08 9.87
C ARG A 332 -26.40 2.86 8.45
N HIS A 333 -25.09 2.90 8.21
CA HIS A 333 -24.55 2.59 6.87
C HIS A 333 -24.95 1.21 6.34
N ASP A 334 -25.22 0.24 7.23
CA ASP A 334 -25.74 -1.07 6.85
C ASP A 334 -27.08 -1.00 6.10
N ASP A 335 -27.85 0.07 6.29
CA ASP A 335 -29.13 0.31 5.61
C ASP A 335 -28.97 1.10 4.29
N LEU A 336 -27.75 1.51 3.93
CA LEU A 336 -27.46 2.12 2.63
C LEU A 336 -27.57 1.09 1.50
N SER A 337 -27.90 1.56 0.29
CA SER A 337 -27.78 0.71 -0.91
C SER A 337 -26.32 0.31 -1.17
N TYR A 338 -26.10 -0.81 -1.88
CA TYR A 338 -24.74 -1.28 -2.20
C TYR A 338 -23.87 -0.20 -2.86
N GLY A 339 -24.42 0.55 -3.83
CA GLY A 339 -23.68 1.64 -4.49
C GLY A 339 -23.33 2.79 -3.54
N GLN A 340 -24.20 3.12 -2.59
CA GLN A 340 -23.92 4.13 -1.56
C GLN A 340 -22.85 3.63 -0.56
N GLN A 341 -22.93 2.38 -0.12
CA GLN A 341 -21.89 1.78 0.74
C GLN A 341 -20.53 1.80 0.04
N ARG A 342 -20.50 1.47 -1.25
CA ARG A 342 -19.28 1.51 -2.05
C ARG A 342 -18.75 2.93 -2.23
N LEU A 343 -19.60 3.91 -2.52
CA LEU A 343 -19.19 5.30 -2.63
C LEU A 343 -18.64 5.82 -1.29
N LEU A 344 -19.32 5.55 -0.18
CA LEU A 344 -18.82 5.87 1.16
C LEU A 344 -17.46 5.22 1.42
N SER A 345 -17.32 3.93 1.09
CA SER A 345 -16.07 3.20 1.20
C SER A 345 -14.96 3.86 0.39
N PHE A 346 -15.26 4.30 -0.84
CA PHE A 346 -14.29 4.95 -1.71
C PHE A 346 -13.87 6.33 -1.21
N LEU A 347 -14.83 7.14 -0.76
CA LEU A 347 -14.54 8.46 -0.18
C LEU A 347 -13.71 8.33 1.11
N TYR A 348 -14.06 7.36 1.96
CA TYR A 348 -13.27 7.04 3.15
C TYR A 348 -11.85 6.56 2.75
N TYR A 349 -11.75 5.73 1.71
CA TYR A 349 -10.47 5.31 1.14
C TYR A 349 -9.62 6.49 0.66
N LEU A 350 -10.17 7.42 -0.13
CA LEU A 350 -9.43 8.59 -0.59
C LEU A 350 -8.98 9.52 0.55
N ALA A 351 -9.75 9.58 1.63
CA ALA A 351 -9.37 10.33 2.82
C ALA A 351 -8.13 9.70 3.49
N LEU A 352 -8.09 8.37 3.58
CA LEU A 352 -6.95 7.64 4.16
C LEU A 352 -5.72 7.60 3.26
N ASN A 353 -5.89 7.78 1.95
CA ASN A 353 -4.83 7.65 0.95
C ASN A 353 -4.64 8.99 0.19
N PRO A 354 -4.01 10.01 0.81
CA PRO A 354 -3.95 11.36 0.27
C PRO A 354 -2.94 11.57 -0.86
N GLU A 355 -1.96 10.67 -1.03
CA GLU A 355 -0.84 10.85 -1.97
C GLU A 355 -0.89 9.87 -3.14
N PHE A 356 -1.20 8.61 -2.87
CA PHE A 356 -1.18 7.51 -3.84
C PHE A 356 -2.42 6.65 -3.69
N ILE A 357 -2.96 6.09 -4.78
CA ILE A 357 -4.11 5.18 -4.73
C ILE A 357 -3.93 3.97 -5.64
N ILE A 358 -4.47 2.84 -5.23
CA ILE A 358 -4.57 1.60 -6.00
C ILE A 358 -6.03 1.16 -5.95
N VAL A 359 -6.71 1.14 -7.09
CA VAL A 359 -8.15 0.93 -7.16
C VAL A 359 -8.46 -0.15 -8.19
N ASP A 360 -8.96 -1.28 -7.72
CA ASP A 360 -9.44 -2.37 -8.56
C ASP A 360 -10.95 -2.21 -8.82
N GLU A 361 -11.33 -2.16 -10.10
CA GLU A 361 -12.73 -2.15 -10.54
C GLU A 361 -13.61 -1.02 -9.99
N LEU A 362 -13.11 0.22 -9.95
CA LEU A 362 -13.83 1.37 -9.35
C LEU A 362 -15.31 1.46 -9.75
N VAL A 363 -15.60 1.23 -11.03
CA VAL A 363 -16.93 1.42 -11.63
C VAL A 363 -17.99 0.46 -11.09
N ASN A 364 -17.60 -0.71 -10.60
CA ASN A 364 -18.57 -1.73 -10.28
C ASN A 364 -19.56 -1.26 -9.19
N GLY A 365 -20.86 -1.37 -9.42
CA GLY A 365 -21.88 -0.94 -8.45
C GLY A 365 -22.00 0.57 -8.20
N LEU A 366 -21.23 1.43 -8.89
CA LEU A 366 -21.41 2.88 -8.83
C LEU A 366 -22.32 3.36 -9.98
N HIS A 367 -23.19 4.32 -9.66
CA HIS A 367 -23.95 5.03 -10.68
C HIS A 367 -23.02 5.95 -11.49
N HIS A 368 -23.24 6.10 -12.79
CA HIS A 368 -22.37 6.88 -13.68
C HIS A 368 -22.15 8.33 -13.19
N ALA A 369 -23.19 8.96 -12.64
CA ALA A 369 -23.09 10.32 -12.08
C ALA A 369 -22.13 10.43 -10.89
N TRP A 370 -21.89 9.35 -10.15
CA TRP A 370 -20.92 9.33 -9.06
C TRP A 370 -19.49 9.08 -9.54
N LEU A 371 -19.30 8.50 -10.75
CA LEU A 371 -17.96 8.28 -11.28
C LEU A 371 -17.24 9.58 -11.56
N ASP A 372 -17.93 10.56 -12.15
CA ASP A 372 -17.39 11.91 -12.36
C ASP A 372 -16.90 12.52 -11.04
N GLU A 373 -17.71 12.41 -9.98
CA GLU A 373 -17.32 12.90 -8.67
C GLU A 373 -16.15 12.10 -8.08
N CYS A 374 -16.14 10.77 -8.21
CA CYS A 374 -15.01 9.95 -7.79
C CYS A 374 -13.71 10.40 -8.47
N MET A 375 -13.74 10.66 -9.78
CA MET A 375 -12.56 11.10 -10.53
C MET A 375 -12.10 12.49 -10.07
N LYS A 376 -13.02 13.42 -9.81
CA LYS A 376 -12.69 14.74 -9.21
C LYS A 376 -12.07 14.59 -7.83
N GLN A 377 -12.59 13.69 -7.00
CA GLN A 377 -12.09 13.47 -5.65
C GLN A 377 -10.70 12.80 -5.63
N ILE A 378 -10.34 12.01 -6.65
CA ILE A 378 -8.97 11.51 -6.83
C ILE A 378 -8.00 12.69 -6.98
N GLY A 379 -8.39 13.72 -7.74
CA GLY A 379 -7.61 14.95 -7.91
C GLY A 379 -6.21 14.69 -8.45
N ASP A 380 -5.21 15.33 -7.86
CA ASP A 380 -3.80 15.26 -8.29
C ASP A 380 -3.04 14.02 -7.77
N ARG A 381 -3.73 13.07 -7.12
CA ARG A 381 -3.09 11.85 -6.61
C ARG A 381 -2.51 11.03 -7.75
N GLN A 382 -1.37 10.41 -7.49
CA GLN A 382 -0.91 9.35 -8.36
C GLN A 382 -1.80 8.13 -8.12
N GLY A 383 -2.34 7.53 -9.19
CA GLY A 383 -3.24 6.40 -9.09
C GLY A 383 -2.86 5.25 -10.02
N LEU A 384 -3.16 4.01 -9.61
CA LEU A 384 -3.26 2.87 -10.51
C LEU A 384 -4.67 2.31 -10.44
N LEU A 385 -5.40 2.43 -11.54
CA LEU A 385 -6.80 2.05 -11.64
C LEU A 385 -6.96 0.90 -12.64
N THR A 386 -7.87 -0.01 -12.36
CA THR A 386 -8.41 -0.97 -13.33
C THR A 386 -9.91 -0.75 -13.46
N SER A 387 -10.44 -1.13 -14.62
CA SER A 387 -11.88 -1.39 -14.73
C SER A 387 -12.15 -2.32 -15.89
N GLN A 388 -13.10 -3.23 -15.73
CA GLN A 388 -13.76 -3.99 -16.78
C GLN A 388 -14.73 -3.13 -17.61
N ASN A 389 -15.11 -1.96 -17.10
CA ASN A 389 -16.00 -1.05 -17.80
C ASN A 389 -15.19 0.09 -18.44
N PRO A 390 -15.17 0.20 -19.77
CA PRO A 390 -14.35 1.20 -20.44
C PRO A 390 -14.85 2.64 -20.20
N LEU A 391 -16.06 2.83 -19.67
CA LEU A 391 -16.59 4.16 -19.30
C LEU A 391 -15.73 4.90 -18.27
N LEU A 392 -14.97 4.19 -17.43
CA LEU A 392 -14.03 4.86 -16.52
C LEU A 392 -13.01 5.70 -17.28
N PHE A 393 -12.61 5.22 -18.45
CA PHE A 393 -11.53 5.81 -19.22
C PHE A 393 -11.96 7.07 -19.96
N ASP A 394 -13.27 7.29 -20.12
CA ASP A 394 -13.82 8.50 -20.74
C ASP A 394 -13.64 9.75 -19.87
N TYR A 395 -13.31 9.58 -18.58
CA TYR A 395 -12.97 10.65 -17.65
C TYR A 395 -11.46 10.98 -17.64
N LEU A 396 -10.66 10.30 -18.46
CA LEU A 396 -9.23 10.57 -18.57
C LEU A 396 -8.97 11.61 -19.66
N GLU A 397 -8.22 12.64 -19.28
CA GLU A 397 -7.72 13.65 -20.22
C GLU A 397 -6.26 13.36 -20.57
N PHE A 398 -5.86 13.52 -21.83
CA PHE A 398 -4.48 13.28 -22.27
C PHE A 398 -3.88 14.54 -22.88
N GLU A 399 -2.66 14.88 -22.47
CA GLU A 399 -1.99 16.11 -22.93
C GLU A 399 -1.01 15.86 -24.09
N SER A 400 -0.52 14.63 -24.22
CA SER A 400 0.46 14.29 -25.25
C SER A 400 0.55 12.78 -25.50
N VAL A 401 1.27 12.40 -26.56
CA VAL A 401 1.65 11.00 -26.84
C VAL A 401 2.38 10.37 -25.66
N GLU A 402 3.30 11.10 -25.00
CA GLU A 402 4.06 10.57 -23.87
C GLU A 402 3.18 10.42 -22.62
N ASP A 403 2.18 11.28 -22.44
CA ASP A 403 1.18 11.12 -21.38
C ASP A 403 0.37 9.83 -21.58
N VAL A 404 -0.07 9.54 -22.81
CA VAL A 404 -0.73 8.26 -23.14
C VAL A 404 0.19 7.07 -22.83
N ARG A 405 1.47 7.14 -23.25
CA ARG A 405 2.43 6.04 -23.00
C ARG A 405 2.62 5.77 -21.53
N THR A 406 2.80 6.81 -20.72
CA THR A 406 3.10 6.65 -19.30
C THR A 406 1.86 6.38 -18.45
N ARG A 407 0.66 6.80 -18.89
CA ARG A 407 -0.60 6.51 -18.19
C ARG A 407 -1.19 5.15 -18.49
N PHE A 408 -0.91 4.56 -19.65
CA PHE A 408 -1.40 3.23 -19.99
C PHE A 408 -0.38 2.15 -19.64
N VAL A 409 -0.84 1.15 -18.90
CA VAL A 409 -0.12 -0.10 -18.67
C VAL A 409 -0.91 -1.21 -19.34
N LEU A 410 -0.39 -1.71 -20.47
CA LEU A 410 -0.98 -2.81 -21.22
C LEU A 410 -0.61 -4.13 -20.54
N CYS A 411 -1.64 -4.87 -20.14
CA CYS A 411 -1.55 -6.18 -19.55
C CYS A 411 -2.05 -7.21 -20.56
N SER A 412 -1.18 -8.14 -20.96
CA SER A 412 -1.51 -9.20 -21.91
C SER A 412 -0.96 -10.55 -21.45
N VAL A 413 -1.38 -11.62 -22.13
CA VAL A 413 -0.83 -12.97 -21.96
C VAL A 413 -0.14 -13.36 -23.26
N GLU A 414 1.13 -13.69 -23.20
CA GLU A 414 1.90 -14.27 -24.30
C GLU A 414 2.12 -15.76 -24.06
N ARG A 415 2.18 -16.53 -25.16
CA ARG A 415 2.53 -17.96 -25.10
C ARG A 415 4.01 -18.12 -25.41
N ASP A 416 4.72 -18.76 -24.49
CA ASP A 416 6.10 -19.20 -24.66
C ASP A 416 6.13 -20.73 -24.54
N GLY A 417 6.07 -21.41 -25.70
CA GLY A 417 5.86 -22.85 -25.78
C GLY A 417 4.51 -23.27 -25.21
N ASP A 418 4.55 -24.18 -24.23
CA ASP A 418 3.36 -24.67 -23.50
C ASP A 418 2.99 -23.79 -22.29
N SER A 419 3.77 -22.73 -22.02
CA SER A 419 3.54 -21.84 -20.88
C SER A 419 2.89 -20.52 -21.31
N GLU A 420 1.98 -20.02 -20.48
CA GLU A 420 1.40 -18.69 -20.62
C GLU A 420 2.11 -17.75 -19.64
N GLN A 421 2.60 -16.62 -20.16
CA GLN A 421 3.29 -15.59 -19.40
C GLN A 421 2.53 -14.26 -19.51
N LEU A 422 2.25 -13.65 -18.37
CA LEU A 422 1.77 -12.28 -18.24
C LEU A 422 2.85 -11.33 -18.73
N VAL A 423 2.46 -10.33 -19.52
CA VAL A 423 3.34 -9.27 -20.00
C VAL A 423 2.75 -7.94 -19.62
N TRP A 424 3.55 -7.11 -18.97
CA TRP A 424 3.19 -5.74 -18.59
C TRP A 424 4.15 -4.77 -19.25
N ARG A 425 3.59 -3.84 -20.02
CA ARG A 425 4.36 -2.83 -20.74
C ARG A 425 3.54 -1.56 -20.94
N ASN A 426 4.21 -0.45 -21.20
CA ASN A 426 3.52 0.69 -21.81
C ASN A 426 3.20 0.42 -23.29
N PRO A 427 2.27 1.18 -23.90
CA PRO A 427 2.14 1.24 -25.35
C PRO A 427 3.45 1.62 -26.03
N SER A 428 3.67 1.10 -27.23
CA SER A 428 4.71 1.58 -28.14
C SER A 428 4.44 3.04 -28.53
N GLU A 429 5.44 3.73 -29.06
CA GLU A 429 5.26 5.10 -29.54
C GLU A 429 4.20 5.18 -30.64
N ASP A 430 4.16 4.21 -31.54
CA ASP A 430 3.16 4.15 -32.62
C ASP A 430 1.74 3.88 -32.09
N GLU A 431 1.59 2.96 -31.13
CA GLU A 431 0.31 2.69 -30.46
C GLU A 431 -0.23 3.96 -29.77
N ALA A 432 0.62 4.63 -28.99
CA ALA A 432 0.24 5.85 -28.28
C ALA A 432 -0.02 7.03 -29.22
N ARG A 433 0.77 7.20 -30.29
CA ARG A 433 0.56 8.25 -31.31
C ARG A 433 -0.74 8.03 -32.05
N SER A 434 -1.04 6.78 -32.41
CA SER A 434 -2.28 6.38 -33.07
C SER A 434 -3.50 6.62 -32.19
N PHE A 435 -3.39 6.33 -30.88
CA PHE A 435 -4.43 6.65 -29.90
C PHE A 435 -4.61 8.17 -29.74
N PHE A 436 -3.53 8.90 -29.46
CA PHE A 436 -3.58 10.35 -29.20
C PHE A 436 -4.13 11.14 -30.39
N THR A 437 -3.78 10.75 -31.62
CA THR A 437 -4.32 11.37 -32.84
C THR A 437 -5.84 11.20 -32.94
N ALA A 438 -6.37 10.02 -32.56
CA ALA A 438 -7.81 9.78 -32.54
C ALA A 438 -8.51 10.56 -31.41
N TYR A 439 -7.85 10.66 -30.25
CA TYR A 439 -8.32 11.44 -29.11
C TYR A 439 -8.39 12.94 -29.45
N GLU A 440 -7.34 13.53 -30.02
CA GLU A 440 -7.31 14.94 -30.43
C GLU A 440 -8.34 15.28 -31.52
N ALA A 441 -8.72 14.31 -32.35
CA ALA A 441 -9.78 14.53 -33.34
C ALA A 441 -11.15 14.79 -32.67
N GLY A 442 -11.35 14.34 -31.42
CA GLY A 442 -12.54 14.61 -30.61
C GLY A 442 -13.84 13.98 -31.14
N ILE A 443 -13.73 12.99 -32.04
CA ILE A 443 -14.88 12.33 -32.66
C ILE A 443 -15.38 11.14 -31.83
N GLN A 444 -14.45 10.44 -31.17
CA GLN A 444 -14.70 9.19 -30.46
C GLN A 444 -14.43 9.36 -28.96
N HIS A 445 -15.17 8.62 -28.15
CA HIS A 445 -14.88 8.50 -26.72
C HIS A 445 -13.61 7.65 -26.49
N VAL A 446 -12.93 7.83 -25.35
CA VAL A 446 -11.69 7.08 -25.03
C VAL A 446 -11.96 5.58 -25.09
N SER A 447 -13.09 5.14 -24.52
CA SER A 447 -13.58 3.77 -24.56
C SER A 447 -13.68 3.19 -25.97
N GLU A 448 -14.21 3.96 -26.92
CA GLU A 448 -14.34 3.57 -28.32
C GLU A 448 -12.96 3.47 -29.01
N ILE A 449 -12.09 4.46 -28.77
CA ILE A 449 -10.71 4.45 -29.33
C ILE A 449 -9.95 3.22 -28.82
N LEU A 450 -10.05 2.92 -27.52
CA LEU A 450 -9.39 1.74 -26.92
C LEU A 450 -9.87 0.44 -27.58
N SER A 451 -11.17 0.31 -27.85
CA SER A 451 -11.75 -0.86 -28.50
C SER A 451 -11.30 -0.97 -29.97
N ASP A 452 -11.40 0.12 -30.74
CA ASP A 452 -11.05 0.15 -32.16
C ASP A 452 -9.57 -0.13 -32.41
N LYS A 453 -8.70 0.31 -31.49
CA LYS A 453 -7.24 0.09 -31.56
C LYS A 453 -6.82 -1.27 -30.98
N GLY A 454 -7.74 -2.05 -30.42
CA GLY A 454 -7.45 -3.34 -29.80
C GLY A 454 -6.60 -3.24 -28.54
N LEU A 455 -6.67 -2.12 -27.83
CA LEU A 455 -5.97 -1.88 -26.57
C LEU A 455 -6.80 -2.34 -25.35
N TRP A 456 -8.05 -2.73 -25.57
CA TRP A 456 -9.01 -3.24 -24.58
C TRP A 456 -9.49 -4.65 -24.92
#